data_AF-A0A517MXU9-F1
#
_entry.id   AF-A0A517MXU9-F1
#
_cell.length_a   1.000
_cell.length_b   1.000
_cell.length_c   1.000
_cell.angle_alpha   90.00
_cell.angle_beta   90.00
_cell.angle_gamma   90.00
#
_symmetry.space_group_name_H-M   'P 1'
#
loop_
_entity.id
_entity.type
_entity.pdbx_description
1 polymer ?
#
loop_
_entity_poly.entity_id
_entity_poly.type
_entity_poly.pdbx_seq_one_letter_code
_entity_poly.pdbx_strand_id
1 'polypeptide(L)'
;MNKKNVILSLAALMLLAGVGWAMGLLGGEDPKVAEAKHLREQLSQDRDKMTESERRASYENLREKTRDLTDEQRRAVWEGGRQDMIQRVDQLLSMPKAERDKELDEWIERSEQRRKEWAANGDQGPRGDRGADATPAERAQRSKQRLDRSTPEMRAKMDALKDIMNQRREERGLDPVKGPRGMFGGGGGR
;
A
#
# COMPACT_ATOMS: atom_id res chain seq x y z
N MET A 1 -54.66 -1.97 15.06
CA MET A 1 -53.57 -2.54 14.24
C MET A 1 -53.26 -3.94 14.72
N ASN A 2 -53.37 -4.94 13.85
CA ASN A 2 -53.09 -6.33 14.20
C ASN A 2 -51.58 -6.49 14.45
N LYS A 3 -51.20 -7.05 15.61
CA LYS A 3 -49.79 -7.27 16.00
C LYS A 3 -48.98 -8.00 14.90
N LYS A 4 -49.65 -8.88 14.15
CA LYS A 4 -49.08 -9.58 12.97
C LYS A 4 -48.67 -8.62 11.84
N ASN A 5 -49.44 -7.57 11.58
CA ASN A 5 -49.16 -6.59 10.52
C ASN A 5 -48.04 -5.63 10.93
N VAL A 6 -47.88 -5.35 12.23
CA VAL A 6 -46.76 -4.56 12.78
C VAL A 6 -45.44 -5.31 12.63
N ILE A 7 -45.43 -6.61 12.94
CA ILE A 7 -44.23 -7.46 12.82
C ILE A 7 -43.81 -7.62 11.35
N LEU A 8 -44.76 -7.83 10.44
CA LEU A 8 -44.48 -7.91 9.00
C LEU A 8 -43.91 -6.60 8.43
N SER A 9 -44.39 -5.45 8.91
CA SER A 9 -43.89 -4.15 8.47
C SER A 9 -42.47 -3.87 8.96
N LEU A 10 -42.15 -4.25 10.21
CA LEU A 10 -40.80 -4.14 10.78
C LEU A 10 -39.79 -5.08 10.10
N ALA A 11 -40.20 -6.31 9.76
CA ALA A 11 -39.36 -7.25 9.03
C ALA A 11 -39.05 -6.75 7.60
N ALA A 12 -40.04 -6.17 6.91
CA ALA A 12 -39.84 -5.57 5.60
C ALA A 12 -38.91 -4.34 5.64
N LEU A 13 -39.03 -3.51 6.69
CA LEU A 13 -38.15 -2.36 6.91
C LEU A 13 -36.70 -2.77 7.20
N MET A 14 -36.48 -3.82 8.00
CA MET A 14 -35.12 -4.35 8.23
C MET A 14 -34.53 -5.00 6.97
N LEU A 15 -35.35 -5.69 6.16
CA LEU A 15 -34.89 -6.24 4.88
C LEU A 15 -34.51 -5.12 3.89
N LEU A 16 -35.32 -4.06 3.80
CA LEU A 16 -35.02 -2.91 2.95
C LEU A 16 -33.82 -2.11 3.47
N ALA A 17 -33.63 -2.01 4.78
CA ALA A 17 -32.45 -1.40 5.39
C ALA A 17 -31.18 -2.24 5.13
N GLY A 18 -31.25 -3.57 5.25
CA GLY A 18 -30.15 -4.48 4.95
C GLY A 18 -29.76 -4.46 3.47
N VAL A 19 -30.75 -4.41 2.57
CA VAL A 19 -30.53 -4.24 1.13
C VAL A 19 -29.99 -2.85 0.79
N GLY A 20 -30.48 -1.80 1.45
CA GLY A 20 -29.96 -0.43 1.31
C GLY A 20 -28.53 -0.27 1.82
N TRP A 21 -28.15 -1.01 2.86
CA TRP A 21 -26.77 -1.08 3.38
C TRP A 21 -25.86 -1.86 2.41
N ALA A 22 -26.32 -3.01 1.92
CA ALA A 22 -25.59 -3.83 0.94
C ALA A 22 -25.43 -3.14 -0.43
N MET A 23 -26.36 -2.26 -0.82
CA MET A 23 -26.28 -1.46 -2.05
C MET A 23 -25.62 -0.08 -1.86
N GLY A 24 -25.07 0.23 -0.68
CA GLY A 24 -24.38 1.50 -0.41
C GLY A 24 -25.30 2.75 -0.38
N LEU A 25 -26.62 2.57 -0.46
CA LEU A 25 -27.61 3.66 -0.49
C LEU A 25 -27.77 4.36 0.87
N LEU A 26 -27.25 3.76 1.95
CA LEU A 26 -27.23 4.31 3.31
C LEU A 26 -25.85 4.83 3.75
N GLY A 27 -24.91 5.06 2.82
CA GLY A 27 -23.61 5.66 3.11
C GLY A 27 -22.59 4.72 3.78
N GLY A 28 -22.81 3.41 3.72
CA GLY A 28 -21.84 2.41 4.17
C GLY A 28 -20.72 2.20 3.13
N GLU A 29 -19.49 2.01 3.61
CA GLU A 29 -18.38 1.58 2.76
C GLU A 29 -18.69 0.23 2.10
N ASP A 30 -18.41 0.08 0.80
CA ASP A 30 -18.65 -1.17 0.07
C ASP A 30 -17.97 -2.34 0.82
N PRO A 31 -18.71 -3.42 1.15
CA PRO A 31 -18.17 -4.53 1.92
C PRO A 31 -16.92 -5.16 1.29
N LYS A 32 -16.79 -5.13 -0.04
CA LYS A 32 -15.59 -5.63 -0.74
C LYS A 32 -14.37 -4.73 -0.48
N VAL A 33 -14.59 -3.42 -0.36
CA VAL A 33 -13.53 -2.45 -0.04
C VAL A 33 -13.13 -2.59 1.42
N ALA A 34 -14.09 -2.72 2.33
CA ALA A 34 -13.82 -2.94 3.76
C ALA A 34 -13.02 -4.23 4.00
N GLU A 35 -13.40 -5.34 3.35
CA GLU A 35 -12.69 -6.61 3.46
C GLU A 35 -11.26 -6.51 2.91
N ALA A 36 -11.08 -5.87 1.75
CA ALA A 36 -9.75 -5.66 1.16
C ALA A 36 -8.87 -4.75 2.03
N LYS A 37 -9.44 -3.72 2.67
CA LYS A 37 -8.73 -2.86 3.64
C LYS A 37 -8.27 -3.66 4.86
N HIS A 38 -9.14 -4.48 5.43
CA HIS A 38 -8.81 -5.33 6.57
C HIS A 38 -7.69 -6.32 6.23
N LEU A 39 -7.78 -6.99 5.07
CA LEU A 39 -6.75 -7.93 4.63
C LEU A 39 -5.39 -7.24 4.42
N ARG A 40 -5.38 -6.03 3.83
CA ARG A 40 -4.17 -5.21 3.70
C ARG A 40 -3.57 -4.85 5.07
N GLU A 41 -4.42 -4.45 6.01
CA GLU A 41 -3.98 -4.08 7.36
C GLU A 41 -3.37 -5.26 8.11
N GLN A 42 -4.04 -6.42 8.08
CA GLN A 42 -3.54 -7.66 8.65
C GLN A 42 -2.17 -8.05 8.04
N LEU A 43 -2.05 -7.98 6.71
CA LEU A 43 -0.76 -8.19 6.01
C LEU A 43 0.35 -7.26 6.50
N SER A 44 0.02 -6.00 6.82
CA SER A 44 0.99 -5.03 7.32
C SER A 44 1.39 -5.29 8.77
N GLN A 45 0.45 -5.73 9.62
CA GLN A 45 0.67 -5.94 11.06
C GLN A 45 1.38 -7.26 11.34
N ASP A 46 1.01 -8.33 10.62
CA ASP A 46 1.51 -9.68 10.87
C ASP A 46 2.65 -10.08 9.93
N ARG A 47 3.13 -9.14 9.09
CA ARG A 47 4.17 -9.42 8.09
C ARG A 47 5.37 -10.17 8.67
N ASP A 48 5.86 -9.73 9.82
CA ASP A 48 7.08 -10.27 10.42
C ASP A 48 6.84 -11.60 11.17
N LYS A 49 5.57 -12.00 11.34
CA LYS A 49 5.16 -13.30 11.91
C LYS A 49 4.88 -14.35 10.83
N MET A 50 4.80 -13.95 9.56
CA MET A 50 4.45 -14.84 8.45
C MET A 50 5.69 -15.34 7.69
N THR A 51 5.67 -16.61 7.32
CA THR A 51 6.63 -17.19 6.37
C THR A 51 6.51 -16.53 4.99
N GLU A 52 7.54 -16.66 4.15
CA GLU A 52 7.52 -16.12 2.78
C GLU A 52 6.35 -16.67 1.95
N SER A 53 6.03 -17.97 2.09
CA SER A 53 4.90 -18.59 1.41
C SER A 53 3.54 -18.06 1.88
N GLU A 54 3.36 -17.87 3.19
CA GLU A 54 2.12 -17.31 3.74
C GLU A 54 1.93 -15.86 3.32
N ARG A 55 3.02 -15.08 3.29
CA ARG A 55 2.99 -13.71 2.77
C ARG A 55 2.56 -13.70 1.31
N ARG A 56 3.16 -14.55 0.46
CA ARG A 56 2.79 -14.64 -0.97
C ARG A 56 1.32 -15.01 -1.16
N ALA A 57 0.85 -16.04 -0.48
CA ALA A 57 -0.57 -16.46 -0.56
C ALA A 57 -1.53 -15.34 -0.10
N SER A 58 -1.16 -14.62 0.95
CA SER A 58 -1.96 -13.49 1.44
C SER A 58 -1.99 -12.31 0.46
N TYR A 59 -0.86 -12.02 -0.22
CA TYR A 59 -0.82 -11.03 -1.29
C TYR A 59 -1.64 -11.45 -2.51
N GLU A 60 -1.63 -12.74 -2.87
CA GLU A 60 -2.46 -13.28 -3.95
C GLU A 60 -3.94 -13.14 -3.64
N ASN A 61 -4.36 -13.47 -2.41
CA ASN A 61 -5.72 -13.27 -1.94
C ASN A 61 -6.14 -11.79 -2.01
N LEU A 62 -5.28 -10.87 -1.54
CA LEU A 62 -5.56 -9.43 -1.65
C LEU A 62 -5.67 -8.98 -3.10
N ARG A 63 -4.83 -9.51 -4.00
CA ARG A 63 -4.90 -9.23 -5.44
C ARG A 63 -6.20 -9.72 -6.05
N GLU A 64 -6.67 -10.90 -5.66
CA GLU A 64 -7.94 -11.47 -6.12
C GLU A 64 -9.13 -10.60 -5.66
N LYS A 65 -9.20 -10.28 -4.37
CA LYS A 65 -10.26 -9.43 -3.80
C LYS A 65 -10.31 -8.02 -4.39
N THR A 66 -9.17 -7.51 -4.86
CA THR A 66 -9.08 -6.17 -5.47
C THR A 66 -9.19 -6.15 -6.99
N ARG A 67 -9.30 -7.34 -7.63
CA ARG A 67 -9.35 -7.47 -9.09
C ARG A 67 -10.58 -6.80 -9.67
N ASP A 68 -11.73 -7.07 -9.07
CA ASP A 68 -13.03 -6.64 -9.58
C ASP A 68 -13.47 -5.28 -8.99
N LEU A 69 -12.62 -4.64 -8.18
CA LEU A 69 -12.85 -3.27 -7.68
C LEU A 69 -12.64 -2.23 -8.78
N THR A 70 -13.45 -1.17 -8.75
CA THR A 70 -13.20 0.02 -9.55
C THR A 70 -11.89 0.69 -9.17
N ASP A 71 -11.35 1.56 -10.03
CA ASP A 71 -10.11 2.28 -9.73
C ASP A 71 -10.23 3.20 -8.51
N GLU A 72 -11.42 3.71 -8.19
CA GLU A 72 -11.67 4.52 -7.00
C GLU A 72 -11.71 3.68 -5.72
N GLN A 73 -12.39 2.54 -5.77
CA GLN A 73 -12.42 1.58 -4.66
C GLN A 73 -11.04 1.00 -4.38
N ARG A 74 -10.30 0.62 -5.44
CA ARG A 74 -8.92 0.17 -5.31
C ARG A 74 -8.05 1.27 -4.71
N ARG A 75 -8.23 2.54 -5.12
CA ARG A 75 -7.54 3.68 -4.50
C ARG A 75 -7.83 3.75 -3.00
N ALA A 76 -9.10 3.66 -2.59
CA ALA A 76 -9.51 3.70 -1.19
C ALA A 76 -8.87 2.57 -0.34
N VAL A 77 -8.69 1.37 -0.91
CA VAL A 77 -7.98 0.26 -0.23
C VAL A 77 -6.54 0.63 0.10
N TRP A 78 -5.83 1.28 -0.84
CA TRP A 78 -4.40 1.61 -0.68
C TRP A 78 -4.13 2.95 0.02
N GLU A 79 -5.13 3.82 0.13
CA GLU A 79 -4.99 5.16 0.74
C GLU A 79 -4.56 5.07 2.21
N GLY A 80 -5.14 4.14 2.99
CA GLY A 80 -4.76 3.92 4.38
C GLY A 80 -3.29 3.54 4.53
N GLY A 81 -2.78 2.66 3.66
CA GLY A 81 -1.36 2.30 3.65
C GLY A 81 -0.43 3.45 3.29
N ARG A 82 -0.90 4.44 2.53
CA ARG A 82 -0.14 5.66 2.29
C ARG A 82 -0.02 6.49 3.56
N GLN A 83 -1.09 6.62 4.35
CA GLN A 83 -1.05 7.36 5.61
C GLN A 83 -0.12 6.70 6.62
N ASP A 84 -0.22 5.38 6.79
CA ASP A 84 0.65 4.60 7.67
C ASP A 84 2.13 4.82 7.32
N MET A 85 2.45 4.86 6.02
CA MET A 85 3.81 5.10 5.53
C MET A 85 4.29 6.50 5.91
N ILE A 86 3.50 7.55 5.66
CA ILE A 86 3.88 8.93 6.01
C ILE A 86 4.17 9.04 7.50
N GLN A 87 3.31 8.47 8.34
CA GLN A 87 3.49 8.51 9.79
C GLN A 87 4.80 7.85 10.21
N ARG A 88 5.17 6.71 9.59
CA ARG A 88 6.47 6.08 9.82
C ARG A 88 7.63 6.97 9.38
N VAL A 89 7.50 7.68 8.26
CA VAL A 89 8.52 8.66 7.82
C VAL A 89 8.65 9.80 8.83
N ASP A 90 7.54 10.37 9.27
CA ASP A 90 7.52 11.46 10.26
C ASP A 90 8.15 11.02 11.59
N GLN A 91 7.81 9.82 12.04
CA GLN A 91 8.40 9.21 13.23
C GLN A 91 9.92 9.08 13.06
N LEU A 92 10.38 8.48 11.95
CA LEU A 92 11.81 8.29 11.68
C LEU A 92 12.59 9.61 11.61
N LEU A 93 12.04 10.62 10.92
CA LEU A 93 12.67 11.94 10.81
C LEU A 93 12.73 12.67 12.16
N SER A 94 11.81 12.36 13.08
CA SER A 94 11.76 12.93 14.42
C SER A 94 12.63 12.18 15.46
N MET A 95 13.09 10.95 15.14
CA MET A 95 13.93 10.17 16.05
C MET A 95 15.32 10.80 16.26
N PRO A 96 15.94 10.61 17.44
CA PRO A 96 17.35 10.91 17.66
C PRO A 96 18.25 10.20 16.64
N LYS A 97 19.38 10.81 16.27
CA LYS A 97 20.27 10.29 15.20
C LYS A 97 20.64 8.81 15.40
N ALA A 98 21.07 8.44 16.61
CA ALA A 98 21.52 7.07 16.88
C ALA A 98 20.40 6.01 16.69
N GLU A 99 19.17 6.33 17.10
CA GLU A 99 18.01 5.45 16.93
C GLU A 99 17.59 5.37 15.46
N ARG A 100 17.58 6.53 14.79
CA ARG A 100 17.31 6.63 13.35
C ARG A 100 18.29 5.81 12.52
N ASP A 101 19.58 5.89 12.83
CA ASP A 101 20.63 5.16 12.12
C ASP A 101 20.42 3.65 12.25
N LYS A 102 20.02 3.17 13.44
CA LYS A 102 19.69 1.76 13.67
C LYS A 102 18.49 1.31 12.84
N GLU A 103 17.41 2.09 12.83
CA GLU A 103 16.22 1.80 12.02
C GLU A 103 16.53 1.79 10.51
N LEU A 104 17.34 2.75 10.05
CA LEU A 104 17.83 2.78 8.67
C LEU A 104 18.69 1.55 8.35
N ASP A 105 19.52 1.09 9.28
CA ASP A 105 20.35 -0.09 9.08
C ASP A 105 19.53 -1.35 8.85
N GLU A 106 18.53 -1.58 9.68
CA GLU A 106 17.62 -2.72 9.52
C GLU A 106 16.83 -2.62 8.21
N TRP A 107 16.41 -1.41 7.83
CA TRP A 107 15.67 -1.23 6.60
C TRP A 107 16.56 -1.44 5.36
N ILE A 108 17.80 -0.97 5.40
CA ILE A 108 18.81 -1.24 4.38
C ILE A 108 19.02 -2.75 4.27
N GLU A 109 19.24 -3.46 5.38
CA GLU A 109 19.47 -4.91 5.39
C GLU A 109 18.31 -5.70 4.80
N ARG A 110 17.08 -5.40 5.23
CA ARG A 110 15.87 -6.02 4.66
C ARG A 110 15.76 -5.75 3.16
N SER A 111 16.14 -4.55 2.71
CA SER A 111 16.07 -4.18 1.29
C SER A 111 17.19 -4.83 0.45
N GLU A 112 18.39 -4.94 0.99
CA GLU A 112 19.50 -5.68 0.38
C GLU A 112 19.20 -7.17 0.28
N GLN A 113 18.65 -7.76 1.35
CA GLN A 113 18.25 -9.16 1.36
C GLN A 113 17.20 -9.43 0.28
N ARG A 114 16.11 -8.65 0.24
CA ARG A 114 15.09 -8.78 -0.82
C ARG A 114 15.68 -8.60 -2.20
N ARG A 115 16.59 -7.63 -2.41
CA ARG A 115 17.25 -7.45 -3.70
C ARG A 115 18.03 -8.69 -4.12
N LYS A 116 18.78 -9.30 -3.19
CA LYS A 116 19.54 -10.53 -3.43
C LYS A 116 18.60 -11.70 -3.75
N GLU A 117 17.52 -11.87 -2.99
CA GLU A 117 16.52 -12.91 -3.23
C GLU A 117 15.88 -12.77 -4.62
N TRP A 118 15.54 -11.55 -5.04
CA TRP A 118 14.96 -11.30 -6.36
C TRP A 118 15.98 -11.53 -7.49
N ALA A 119 17.22 -11.11 -7.28
CA ALA A 119 18.30 -11.37 -8.22
C ALA A 119 18.59 -12.88 -8.37
N ALA A 120 18.54 -13.63 -7.26
CA ALA A 120 18.77 -15.06 -7.24
C ALA A 120 17.62 -15.88 -7.86
N ASN A 121 16.38 -15.48 -7.60
CA ASN A 121 15.21 -16.19 -8.14
C ASN A 121 14.94 -15.88 -9.62
N GLY A 122 15.71 -14.99 -10.25
CA GLY A 122 15.45 -14.51 -11.61
C GLY A 122 14.09 -13.82 -11.77
N ASP A 123 13.42 -13.60 -10.64
CA ASP A 123 12.04 -13.14 -10.58
C ASP A 123 12.11 -11.63 -10.77
N GLN A 124 11.99 -11.24 -12.04
CA GLN A 124 11.69 -9.89 -12.44
C GLN A 124 10.26 -9.61 -11.97
N GLY A 125 10.10 -9.41 -10.66
CA GLY A 125 8.81 -9.16 -10.03
C GLY A 125 8.02 -8.19 -10.88
N PRO A 126 6.73 -8.44 -11.09
CA PRO A 126 6.01 -8.16 -12.32
C PRO A 126 6.54 -6.90 -12.98
N ARG A 127 7.37 -7.09 -14.02
CA ARG A 127 7.67 -6.01 -14.97
C ARG A 127 6.31 -5.52 -15.42
N GLY A 128 5.88 -4.43 -14.81
CA GLY A 128 4.63 -3.81 -15.17
C GLY A 128 4.84 -3.32 -16.58
N ASP A 129 4.43 -4.11 -17.57
CA ASP A 129 4.26 -3.74 -18.98
C ASP A 129 3.38 -2.50 -19.16
N ARG A 130 2.84 -1.96 -18.07
CA ARG A 130 2.13 -0.69 -18.02
C ARG A 130 3.02 0.53 -18.29
N GLY A 131 4.10 0.46 -19.06
CA GLY A 131 4.98 1.63 -19.24
C GLY A 131 5.99 1.62 -20.37
N ALA A 132 6.37 0.45 -20.90
CA ALA A 132 7.35 0.36 -21.99
C ALA A 132 6.81 1.03 -23.26
N ASP A 133 5.56 0.74 -23.61
CA ASP A 133 4.89 1.25 -24.83
C ASP A 133 4.07 2.53 -24.62
N ALA A 134 4.24 3.17 -23.45
CA ALA A 134 3.51 4.39 -23.11
C ALA A 134 3.89 5.54 -24.05
N THR A 135 2.91 6.27 -24.59
CA THR A 135 3.21 7.50 -25.33
C THR A 135 3.77 8.58 -24.38
N PRO A 136 4.53 9.59 -24.89
CA PRO A 136 4.97 10.72 -24.06
C PRO A 136 3.82 11.41 -23.31
N ALA A 137 2.65 11.55 -23.95
CA ALA A 137 1.46 12.14 -23.35
C ALA A 137 0.93 11.31 -22.17
N GLU A 138 0.86 9.99 -22.31
CA GLU A 138 0.43 9.09 -21.23
C GLU A 138 1.40 9.10 -20.04
N ARG A 139 2.71 9.21 -20.31
CA ARG A 139 3.73 9.37 -19.26
C ARG A 139 3.56 10.69 -18.51
N ALA A 140 3.29 11.78 -19.23
CA ALA A 140 3.02 13.09 -18.64
C ALA A 140 1.75 13.06 -17.79
N GLN A 141 0.66 12.47 -18.29
CA GLN A 141 -0.60 12.33 -17.55
C GLN A 141 -0.42 11.48 -16.28
N ARG A 142 0.31 10.37 -16.36
CA ARG A 142 0.63 9.56 -15.16
C ARG A 142 1.48 10.31 -14.14
N SER A 143 2.42 11.12 -14.62
CA SER A 143 3.23 11.97 -13.74
C SER A 143 2.37 13.04 -13.07
N LYS A 144 1.44 13.66 -13.80
CA LYS A 144 0.46 14.60 -13.25
C LYS A 144 -0.43 13.93 -12.20
N GLN A 145 -1.02 12.78 -12.51
CA GLN A 145 -1.83 12.02 -11.55
C GLN A 145 -1.05 11.64 -10.29
N ARG A 146 0.25 11.34 -10.38
CA ARG A 146 1.09 11.10 -9.20
C ARG A 146 1.31 12.36 -8.38
N LEU A 147 1.54 13.50 -9.04
CA LEU A 147 1.70 14.79 -8.38
C LEU A 147 0.39 15.18 -7.68
N ASP A 148 -0.75 15.06 -8.34
CA ASP A 148 -2.07 15.36 -7.76
C ASP A 148 -2.40 14.49 -6.53
N ARG A 149 -1.78 13.30 -6.42
CA ARG A 149 -1.95 12.36 -5.30
C ARG A 149 -1.02 12.60 -4.12
N SER A 150 -0.12 13.58 -4.19
CA SER A 150 0.85 13.88 -3.13
C SER A 150 0.86 15.37 -2.83
N THR A 151 0.94 15.75 -1.56
CA THR A 151 1.12 17.15 -1.18
C THR A 151 2.59 17.57 -1.36
N PRO A 152 2.90 18.87 -1.53
CA PRO A 152 4.29 19.34 -1.53
C PRO A 152 5.06 18.90 -0.28
N GLU A 153 4.43 18.94 0.89
CA GLU A 153 5.03 18.50 2.16
C GLU A 153 5.36 17.01 2.15
N MET A 154 4.45 16.16 1.68
CA MET A 154 4.71 14.72 1.55
C MET A 154 5.90 14.45 0.64
N ARG A 155 6.03 15.19 -0.47
CA ARG A 155 7.17 15.03 -1.38
C ARG A 155 8.48 15.41 -0.70
N ALA A 156 8.50 16.54 0.01
CA ALA A 156 9.67 16.97 0.78
C ALA A 156 10.09 15.93 1.83
N LYS A 157 9.13 15.32 2.55
CA LYS A 157 9.41 14.24 3.50
C LYS A 157 10.03 13.01 2.85
N MET A 158 9.52 12.62 1.68
CA MET A 158 10.06 11.48 0.93
C MET A 158 11.44 11.76 0.34
N ASP A 159 11.69 13.00 -0.09
CA ASP A 159 13.01 13.44 -0.55
C ASP A 159 14.01 13.44 0.61
N ALA A 160 13.66 14.03 1.76
CA ALA A 160 14.47 13.99 2.97
C ALA A 160 14.78 12.55 3.41
N LEU A 161 13.79 11.66 3.37
CA LEU A 161 13.97 10.25 3.68
C LEU A 161 14.95 9.56 2.74
N LYS A 162 14.87 9.86 1.43
CA LYS A 162 15.78 9.32 0.43
C LYS A 162 17.21 9.79 0.69
N ASP A 163 17.39 11.05 1.03
CA ASP A 163 18.70 11.63 1.28
C ASP A 163 19.37 10.99 2.50
N ILE A 164 18.66 10.88 3.64
CA ILE A 164 19.23 10.22 4.84
C ILE A 164 19.49 8.73 4.61
N MET A 165 18.66 8.06 3.82
CA MET A 165 18.85 6.66 3.44
C MET A 165 20.12 6.51 2.60
N ASN A 166 20.32 7.38 1.61
CA ASN A 166 21.51 7.34 0.76
C ASN A 166 22.78 7.68 1.52
N GLN A 167 22.73 8.68 2.40
CA GLN A 167 23.84 9.00 3.29
C GLN A 167 24.23 7.78 4.14
N ARG A 168 23.24 7.13 4.78
CA ARG A 168 23.52 5.95 5.61
C ARG A 168 24.06 4.77 4.80
N ARG A 169 23.60 4.61 3.55
CA ARG A 169 24.14 3.60 2.62
C ARG A 169 25.58 3.89 2.25
N GLU A 170 25.91 5.14 1.96
CA GLU A 170 27.28 5.57 1.66
C GLU A 170 28.23 5.33 2.85
N GLU A 171 27.80 5.66 4.07
CA GLU A 171 28.54 5.34 5.31
C GLU A 171 28.82 3.83 5.46
N ARG A 172 27.96 2.99 4.86
CA ARG A 172 28.11 1.52 4.83
C ARG A 172 28.79 0.99 3.56
N GLY A 173 29.24 1.86 2.65
CA GLY A 173 29.85 1.47 1.38
C GLY A 173 28.90 0.83 0.38
N LEU A 174 27.60 1.15 0.45
CA LEU A 174 26.56 0.66 -0.45
C LEU A 174 26.17 1.72 -1.49
N ASP A 175 25.84 1.26 -2.71
CA ASP A 175 25.31 2.13 -3.77
C ASP A 175 24.05 2.88 -3.33
N PRO A 176 23.82 4.12 -3.77
CA PRO A 176 22.60 4.86 -3.47
C PRO A 176 21.36 4.19 -4.08
N VAL A 177 20.21 4.41 -3.44
CA VAL A 177 18.91 3.91 -3.90
C VAL A 177 18.50 4.61 -5.21
N LYS A 178 18.26 3.82 -6.25
CA LYS A 178 17.75 4.29 -7.54
C LYS A 178 16.21 4.24 -7.56
N GLY A 179 15.58 5.31 -7.08
CA GLY A 179 14.13 5.54 -7.18
C GLY A 179 13.28 4.95 -6.04
N PRO A 180 11.96 5.25 -6.01
CA PRO A 180 11.09 4.97 -4.86
C PRO A 180 10.91 3.48 -4.54
N ARG A 181 11.02 2.62 -5.56
CA ARG A 181 10.87 1.17 -5.42
C ARG A 181 12.02 0.56 -4.61
N GLY A 182 13.26 0.96 -4.89
CA GLY A 182 14.44 0.47 -4.17
C GLY A 182 14.48 0.89 -2.70
N MET A 183 13.71 1.90 -2.32
CA MET A 183 13.68 2.46 -0.97
C MET A 183 12.87 1.59 -0.01
N PHE A 184 11.71 1.11 -0.45
CA PHE A 184 10.85 0.22 0.35
C PHE A 184 11.09 -1.27 0.03
N GLY A 185 12.19 -1.58 -0.65
CA GLY A 185 12.56 -2.93 -1.08
C GLY A 185 11.53 -3.59 -2.00
N GLY A 186 10.81 -2.80 -2.81
CA GLY A 186 10.10 -3.30 -3.98
C GLY A 186 11.10 -3.36 -5.13
N GLY A 187 11.35 -4.53 -5.70
CA GLY A 187 12.39 -4.67 -6.71
C GLY A 187 12.17 -3.77 -7.92
N GLY A 188 13.19 -2.97 -8.21
CA GLY A 188 13.41 -2.29 -9.47
C GLY A 188 14.83 -2.61 -9.88
N GLY A 189 14.99 -3.67 -10.68
CA GLY A 189 16.25 -4.00 -11.31
C GLY A 189 16.56 -2.99 -12.41
N ARG A 190 17.77 -2.42 -12.30
CA ARG A 190 18.66 -1.80 -13.28
C ARG A 190 18.13 -1.51 -14.67
#